data_AF-A0A5K1E2F0-F1
#
_entry.id   AF-A0A5K1E2F0-F1
#
_cell.length_a   1.000
_cell.length_b   1.000
_cell.length_c   1.000
_cell.angle_alpha   90.00
_cell.angle_beta   90.00
_cell.angle_gamma   90.00
#
_symmetry.space_group_name_H-M   'P 1'
#
loop_
_entity.id
_entity.type
_entity.pdbx_description
1 polymer ?
#
loop_
_entity_poly.entity_id
_entity_poly.type
_entity_poly.pdbx_seq_one_letter_code
_entity_poly.pdbx_strand_id
1 'polypeptide(L)' 'VPGFPVIGNLHQLKAKKPHLTFARWAETYGPVYTIRTGALSLVVLNSTEVAKEAWKMTRS' A
#
# COMPACT_ATOMS: atom_id res chain seq x y z
N VAL A 1 -0.19 -2.92 -7.69
CA VAL A 1 0.01 -4.37 -7.42
C VAL A 1 -1.10 -5.17 -8.10
N PRO A 2 -0.81 -6.28 -8.81
CA PRO A 2 -1.81 -7.12 -9.46
C PRO A 2 -2.80 -7.72 -8.45
N GLY A 3 -4.11 -7.60 -8.70
CA GLY A 3 -5.18 -8.08 -7.81
C GLY A 3 -6.34 -8.69 -8.57
N PHE A 4 -7.18 -9.47 -7.88
CA PHE A 4 -8.33 -10.15 -8.49
C PHE A 4 -9.49 -9.19 -8.80
N PRO A 5 -10.36 -9.54 -9.77
CA PRO A 5 -11.60 -8.80 -9.98
C PRO A 5 -12.45 -8.80 -8.70
N VAL A 6 -13.12 -7.68 -8.43
CA VAL A 6 -13.99 -7.42 -7.25
C VAL A 6 -13.24 -7.30 -5.91
N ILE A 7 -12.42 -8.27 -5.51
CA ILE A 7 -11.76 -8.28 -4.18
C ILE A 7 -10.41 -7.56 -4.15
N GLY A 8 -9.78 -7.36 -5.30
CA GLY A 8 -8.46 -6.73 -5.42
C GLY A 8 -7.35 -7.56 -4.76
N ASN A 9 -6.47 -6.90 -4.02
CA ASN A 9 -5.31 -7.44 -3.31
C ASN A 9 -5.65 -7.99 -1.92
N LEU A 10 -6.92 -7.95 -1.48
CA LEU A 10 -7.32 -8.38 -0.13
C LEU A 10 -6.91 -9.84 0.16
N HIS A 11 -6.99 -10.71 -0.85
CA HIS A 11 -6.57 -12.11 -0.76
C HIS A 11 -5.06 -12.31 -0.51
N GLN A 12 -4.23 -11.31 -0.83
CA GLN A 12 -2.77 -11.36 -0.64
C GLN A 12 -2.36 -10.79 0.72
N LEU A 13 -3.25 -10.05 1.39
CA LEU A 13 -2.98 -9.45 2.69
C LEU A 13 -3.12 -10.51 3.79
N LYS A 14 -1.99 -10.91 4.38
CA LYS A 14 -2.00 -11.78 5.55
C LYS A 14 -2.55 -11.01 6.76
N ALA A 15 -3.78 -11.35 7.20
CA ALA A 15 -4.49 -10.65 8.28
C ALA A 15 -3.66 -10.45 9.56
N LYS A 16 -2.79 -11.40 9.91
CA LYS A 16 -1.94 -11.31 11.12
C LYS A 16 -0.77 -10.32 10.98
N LYS A 17 -0.23 -10.11 9.78
CA LYS A 17 1.00 -9.31 9.55
C LYS A 17 0.99 -8.61 8.17
N PRO A 18 0.07 -7.65 7.94
CA PRO A 18 -0.02 -6.96 6.64
C PRO A 18 1.22 -6.12 6.33
N HIS A 19 1.87 -5.52 7.34
CA HIS A 19 3.09 -4.73 7.19
C HIS A 19 4.24 -5.50 6.52
N LEU A 20 4.38 -6.81 6.77
CA LEU A 20 5.38 -7.64 6.09
C LEU A 20 5.06 -7.83 4.60
N THR A 21 3.77 -7.95 4.27
CA THR A 21 3.34 -8.04 2.87
C THR A 21 3.65 -6.72 2.16
N PHE A 22 3.40 -5.59 2.83
CA PHE A 22 3.69 -4.27 2.29
C PHE A 22 5.18 -4.00 2.09
N ALA A 23 6.04 -4.48 3.01
CA ALA A 23 7.49 -4.42 2.90
C ALA A 23 7.98 -5.19 1.67
N ARG A 24 7.52 -6.44 1.50
CA ARG A 24 7.88 -7.27 0.34
C ARG A 24 7.44 -6.65 -0.98
N TRP A 25 6.26 -6.02 -1.02
CA TRP A 25 5.82 -5.31 -2.21
C TRP A 25 6.63 -4.05 -2.49
N ALA A 26 7.14 -3.37 -1.46
CA ALA A 26 8.01 -2.21 -1.68
C ALA A 26 9.33 -2.59 -2.35
N GLU A 27 9.86 -3.78 -2.08
CA GLU A 27 11.03 -4.32 -2.80
C GLU A 27 10.74 -4.55 -4.30
N THR A 28 9.50 -4.87 -4.67
CA THR A 28 9.12 -5.21 -6.05
C THR A 28 8.60 -4.00 -6.83
N TYR A 29 7.77 -3.16 -6.22
CA TYR A 29 7.05 -2.06 -6.86
C TYR A 29 7.59 -0.67 -6.47
N GLY A 30 8.58 -0.62 -5.58
CA GLY A 30 9.14 0.62 -5.05
C GLY A 30 8.43 1.12 -3.78
N PRO A 31 8.95 2.19 -3.17
CA PRO A 31 8.49 2.69 -1.87
C PRO A 31 7.08 3.31 -1.89
N VAL A 32 6.49 3.50 -3.06
CA VAL A 32 5.14 4.06 -3.23
C VAL A 32 4.40 3.23 -4.27
N TYR A 33 3.26 2.66 -3.90
CA TYR A 33 2.42 1.91 -4.83
C TYR A 33 0.96 1.94 -4.43
N THR A 34 0.08 1.62 -5.37
CA THR A 34 -1.36 1.52 -5.14
C THR A 34 -1.81 0.06 -5.11
N ILE A 35 -2.69 -0.24 -4.16
CA ILE A 35 -3.42 -1.51 -4.03
C ILE A 35 -4.91 -1.27 -4.10
N ARG A 36 -5.67 -2.30 -4.44
CA ARG A 36 -7.13 -2.31 -4.36
C ARG A 36 -7.57 -3.28 -3.28
N THR A 37 -8.52 -2.89 -2.44
CA THR A 37 -9.14 -3.75 -1.43
C THR A 37 -10.65 -3.64 -1.58
N GLY A 38 -11.26 -4.60 -2.27
CA GLY A 38 -12.65 -4.48 -2.66
C GLY A 38 -12.89 -3.30 -3.61
N ALA A 39 -13.83 -2.42 -3.21
CA ALA A 39 -14.14 -1.18 -3.91
C ALA A 39 -13.17 -0.01 -3.60
N LEU A 40 -12.27 -0.18 -2.61
CA LEU A 40 -11.34 0.87 -2.20
C LEU A 40 -10.01 0.76 -2.94
N SER A 41 -9.44 1.91 -3.31
CA SER A 41 -8.05 2.01 -3.77
C SER A 41 -7.24 2.71 -2.70
N LEU A 42 -6.14 2.09 -2.28
CA LEU A 42 -5.27 2.56 -1.21
C LEU A 42 -3.87 2.81 -1.76
N VAL A 43 -3.31 3.98 -1.47
CA VAL A 43 -1.90 4.29 -1.73
C VAL A 43 -1.11 3.88 -0.49
N VAL A 44 -0.13 3.01 -0.68
CA VAL A 44 0.78 2.54 0.38
C VAL A 44 2.09 3.30 0.25
N LEU A 45 2.49 3.98 1.32
CA LEU A 45 3.75 4.70 1.44
C LEU A 45 4.66 3.89 2.37
N ASN A 46 5.76 3.35 1.84
CA ASN A 46 6.71 2.52 2.56
C ASN A 46 8.10 3.18 2.69
N SER A 47 8.11 4.52 2.71
CA SER A 47 9.31 5.34 2.94
C SER A 47 8.97 6.46 3.91
N THR A 48 9.88 6.70 4.86
CA THR A 48 9.76 7.79 5.84
C THR A 48 9.84 9.16 5.19
N GLU A 49 10.55 9.29 4.08
CA GLU A 49 10.70 10.55 3.33
C GLU A 49 9.35 10.92 2.72
N VAL A 50 8.71 9.98 2.00
CA VAL A 50 7.42 10.24 1.35
C VAL A 50 6.31 10.43 2.37
N ALA A 51 6.33 9.68 3.48
CA ALA A 51 5.36 9.86 4.56
C ALA A 51 5.47 11.26 5.21
N LYS A 52 6.69 11.79 5.38
CA LYS A 52 6.90 13.15 5.90
C LYS A 52 6.37 14.21 4.95
N GLU A 53 6.62 14.07 3.65
CA GLU A 53 6.12 15.02 2.64
C GLU A 53 4.59 14.99 2.56
N ALA A 54 3.99 13.80 2.54
CA ALA A 54 2.53 13.66 2.60
C ALA A 54 1.95 14.34 3.85
N TRP A 55 2.55 14.11 5.02
CA TRP A 55 2.11 14.72 6.28
C TRP A 55 2.18 16.25 6.28
N LYS A 56 3.24 16.82 5.68
CA LYS A 56 3.37 18.27 5.53
C LYS A 56 2.26 18.82 4.63
N MET A 57 1.95 18.13 3.53
CA MET A 57 0.94 18.56 2.56
C MET A 57 -0.49 18.54 3.13
N THR A 58 -0.83 17.56 3.97
CA THR A 58 -2.18 17.49 4.59
C THR A 58 -2.42 18.55 5.67
N ARG A 59 -1.38 19.24 6.13
CA ARG A 59 -1.44 20.27 7.18
C ARG A 59 -1.37 21.70 6.65
N SER A 60 -1.25 21.90 5.34
CA SER A 60 -1.29 23.21 4.68
C SER A 60 -2.68 23.50 4.13
#